data_AF-Q26EM1-F1
#
_entry.id   AF-Q26EM1-F1
#
_cell.length_a   1.000
_cell.length_b   1.000
_cell.length_c   1.000
_cell.angle_alpha   90.00
_cell.angle_beta   90.00
_cell.angle_gamma   90.00
#
_symmetry.space_group_name_H-M   'P 1'
#
loop_
_entity.id
_entity.type
_entity.pdbx_description
1 polymer ?
#
loop_
_entity_poly.entity_id
_entity_poly.type
_entity_poly.pdbx_seq_one_letter_code
_entity_poly.pdbx_strand_id
1 'polypeptide(L)'
;MYQFFLNLPFGETMAEQTSISYYQTEFKFNGKELDSETGMYYYGARYYDPSLSIWMSVDPLAEQFPNFSPYNYTMNNPINMVDPDGRASESVQAPIYNREGEFLGTDDEGLKGKAIVMDEENFTQGMSHEEALKENVGEEGLCGDAAKTKLLDHKAKLKDRPDWDGYITLDEANKWFREGNGEPLFTSLEKINMAGLISYGENYVGEVKVFNLLINSLNANDGAVYGSITLKRYPNHTVRAFADTYNFELHDPSNPLYVPRNLETAAGHIYAGEGQSYQINLYGSKRITPLFPWLD
;
A
#
# COMPACT_ATOMS: atom_id res chain seq x y z
N MET A 1 -24.96 -19.55 16.67
CA MET A 1 -25.46 -18.18 16.88
C MET A 1 -24.73 -17.31 15.87
N TYR A 2 -25.45 -16.63 14.99
CA TYR A 2 -24.83 -15.78 13.98
C TYR A 2 -25.64 -14.49 13.82
N GLN A 3 -24.93 -13.45 13.44
CA GLN A 3 -25.47 -12.16 13.05
C GLN A 3 -24.70 -11.74 11.79
N PHE A 4 -25.45 -11.42 10.73
CA PHE A 4 -24.91 -10.98 9.45
C PHE A 4 -25.39 -9.56 9.17
N PHE A 5 -24.47 -8.71 8.70
CA PHE A 5 -24.76 -7.33 8.32
C PHE A 5 -24.33 -7.11 6.87
N LEU A 6 -25.19 -6.45 6.10
CA LEU A 6 -24.85 -5.84 4.83
C LEU A 6 -24.91 -4.33 5.00
N ASN A 7 -23.78 -3.65 4.78
CA ASN A 7 -23.67 -2.20 4.92
C ASN A 7 -23.38 -1.54 3.56
N LEU A 8 -23.83 -0.29 3.40
CA LEU A 8 -23.33 0.61 2.36
C LEU A 8 -21.87 1.01 2.64
N PRO A 9 -21.14 1.56 1.65
CA PRO A 9 -19.76 2.00 1.83
C PRO A 9 -19.52 2.90 3.04
N PHE A 10 -20.50 3.76 3.34
CA PHE A 10 -20.44 4.70 4.47
C PHE A 10 -21.04 4.13 5.77
N GLY A 11 -21.32 2.83 5.85
CA GLY A 11 -21.68 2.16 7.09
C GLY A 11 -23.16 2.14 7.46
N GLU A 12 -24.03 2.68 6.61
CA GLU A 12 -25.48 2.51 6.77
C GLU A 12 -25.88 1.06 6.54
N THR A 13 -26.60 0.48 7.51
CA THR A 13 -27.04 -0.93 7.43
C THR A 13 -28.17 -1.08 6.42
N MET A 14 -27.91 -1.82 5.35
CA MET A 14 -28.92 -2.17 4.34
C MET A 14 -29.76 -3.36 4.79
N ALA A 15 -29.11 -4.39 5.36
CA ALA A 15 -29.79 -5.60 5.81
C ALA A 15 -29.07 -6.19 7.03
N GLU A 16 -29.85 -6.70 7.96
CA GLU A 16 -29.37 -7.40 9.16
C GLU A 16 -30.14 -8.71 9.32
N GLN A 17 -29.41 -9.82 9.51
CA GLN A 17 -29.99 -11.14 9.72
C GLN A 17 -29.44 -11.75 11.01
N THR A 18 -30.32 -12.21 11.90
CA THR A 18 -29.94 -12.80 13.20
C THR A 18 -30.51 -14.21 13.36
N SER A 19 -29.83 -15.08 14.12
CA SER A 19 -30.40 -16.37 14.55
C SER A 19 -31.36 -16.18 15.74
N ILE A 20 -32.36 -17.06 15.90
CA ILE A 20 -33.47 -17.02 16.90
C ILE A 20 -33.01 -16.89 18.38
N SER A 21 -31.72 -17.00 18.67
CA SER A 21 -31.11 -16.82 19.98
C SER A 21 -30.60 -15.39 20.16
N TYR A 22 -31.15 -14.71 21.19
CA TYR A 22 -31.12 -13.28 21.57
C TYR A 22 -29.80 -12.48 21.62
N TYR A 23 -28.68 -12.95 21.07
CA TYR A 23 -27.45 -12.17 21.09
C TYR A 23 -27.39 -11.21 19.90
N GLN A 24 -27.56 -9.92 20.18
CA GLN A 24 -27.27 -8.83 19.25
C GLN A 24 -26.02 -8.10 19.72
N THR A 25 -24.99 -8.04 18.87
CA THR A 25 -23.82 -7.21 19.14
C THR A 25 -24.17 -5.74 18.90
N GLU A 26 -23.72 -4.88 19.82
CA GLU A 26 -23.75 -3.42 19.66
C GLU A 26 -22.64 -2.97 18.70
N PHE A 27 -21.57 -3.75 18.56
CA PHE A 27 -20.49 -3.50 17.60
C PHE A 27 -20.90 -3.95 16.20
N LYS A 28 -21.01 -3.00 15.27
CA LYS A 28 -21.40 -3.27 13.87
C LYS A 28 -20.36 -2.75 12.88
N PHE A 29 -20.63 -1.65 12.17
CA PHE A 29 -19.72 -1.11 11.15
C PHE A 29 -18.34 -0.76 11.74
N ASN A 30 -17.27 -1.22 11.09
CA ASN A 30 -15.87 -1.07 11.52
C ASN A 30 -15.59 -1.51 12.96
N GLY A 31 -16.40 -2.43 13.49
CA GLY A 31 -16.29 -2.87 14.89
C GLY A 31 -16.58 -1.76 15.90
N LYS A 32 -17.32 -0.71 15.50
CA LYS A 32 -17.74 0.37 16.39
C LYS A 32 -19.11 0.12 16.96
N GLU A 33 -19.27 0.56 18.21
CA GLU A 33 -20.53 0.49 18.95
C GLU A 33 -21.55 1.40 18.27
N LEU A 34 -22.67 0.81 17.84
CA LEU A 34 -23.84 1.53 17.38
C LEU A 34 -24.70 1.87 18.60
N ASP A 35 -24.81 3.16 18.89
CA ASP A 35 -25.75 3.64 19.89
C ASP A 35 -27.18 3.50 19.36
N SER A 36 -27.96 2.64 20.02
CA SER A 36 -29.34 2.33 19.62
C SER A 36 -30.31 3.51 19.80
N GLU A 37 -30.01 4.49 20.64
CA GLU A 37 -30.87 5.66 20.86
C GLU A 37 -30.70 6.70 19.74
N THR A 38 -29.48 6.85 19.22
CA THR A 38 -29.14 7.86 18.22
C THR A 38 -29.01 7.32 16.80
N GLY A 39 -28.75 6.01 16.65
CA GLY A 39 -28.42 5.40 15.36
C GLY A 39 -27.01 5.76 14.87
N MET A 40 -26.15 6.26 15.75
CA MET A 40 -24.81 6.73 15.42
C MET A 40 -23.73 5.80 15.98
N TYR A 41 -22.58 5.76 15.31
CA TYR A 41 -21.44 4.99 15.77
C TYR A 41 -20.52 5.83 16.64
N TYR A 42 -20.12 5.32 17.80
CA TYR A 42 -19.13 5.96 18.65
C TYR A 42 -17.71 5.51 18.28
N TYR A 43 -16.88 6.45 17.85
CA TYR A 43 -15.49 6.19 17.44
C TYR A 43 -14.46 6.57 18.50
N GLY A 44 -14.88 7.12 19.64
CA GLY A 44 -14.00 7.58 20.71
C GLY A 44 -13.84 9.10 20.73
N ALA A 45 -13.34 9.69 19.64
CA ALA A 45 -13.24 11.15 19.56
C ALA A 45 -14.52 11.83 19.05
N ARG A 46 -15.32 11.12 18.23
CA ARG A 46 -16.50 11.66 17.55
C ARG A 46 -17.61 10.61 17.43
N TYR A 47 -18.84 11.11 17.26
CA TYR A 47 -19.98 10.32 16.80
C TYR A 47 -20.09 10.42 15.28
N TYR A 48 -20.26 9.28 14.62
CA TYR A 48 -20.43 9.16 13.18
C TYR A 48 -21.88 8.83 12.85
N ASP A 49 -22.49 9.63 11.96
CA ASP A 49 -23.81 9.36 11.41
C ASP A 49 -23.66 8.59 10.08
N PRO A 50 -23.97 7.28 10.05
CA PRO A 50 -23.83 6.47 8.84
C PRO A 50 -24.85 6.81 7.75
N SER A 51 -26.04 7.31 8.11
CA SER A 51 -27.09 7.69 7.16
C SER A 51 -26.79 9.02 6.47
N LEU A 52 -26.16 9.96 7.18
CA LEU A 52 -25.68 11.21 6.58
C LEU A 52 -24.25 11.11 6.03
N SER A 53 -23.52 10.05 6.37
CA SER A 53 -22.13 9.84 5.96
C SER A 53 -21.15 10.92 6.46
N ILE A 54 -21.41 11.48 7.64
CA ILE A 54 -20.61 12.58 8.24
C ILE A 54 -20.34 12.36 9.73
N TRP A 55 -19.33 13.06 10.23
CA TRP A 55 -19.12 13.25 11.67
C TRP A 55 -20.08 14.28 12.24
N MET A 56 -20.52 14.08 13.48
CA MET A 56 -21.41 15.01 14.19
C MET A 56 -20.67 16.15 14.90
N SER A 57 -19.34 16.07 14.97
CA SER A 57 -18.47 17.10 15.55
C SER A 57 -17.29 17.40 14.64
N VAL A 58 -16.73 18.61 14.81
CA VAL A 58 -15.53 19.08 14.10
C VAL A 58 -14.36 18.14 14.38
N ASP A 59 -13.62 17.76 13.34
CA ASP A 59 -12.38 16.99 13.47
C ASP A 59 -11.39 17.68 14.42
N PRO A 60 -10.94 17.02 15.50
CA PRO A 60 -9.91 17.57 16.39
C PRO A 60 -8.62 17.96 15.67
N LEU A 61 -8.34 17.35 14.51
CA LEU A 61 -7.18 17.59 13.67
C LEU A 61 -7.53 18.34 12.38
N ALA A 62 -8.69 19.00 12.31
CA ALA A 62 -9.16 19.73 11.11
C ALA A 62 -8.11 20.68 10.53
N GLU A 63 -7.31 21.35 11.38
CA GLU A 63 -6.25 22.26 10.95
C GLU A 63 -5.15 21.58 10.11
N GLN A 64 -4.94 20.27 10.27
CA GLN A 64 -3.98 19.50 9.48
C GLN A 64 -4.51 19.17 8.08
N PHE A 65 -5.83 19.27 7.86
CA PHE A 65 -6.51 18.89 6.62
C PHE A 65 -7.34 20.07 6.05
N PRO A 66 -6.71 21.22 5.74
CA PRO A 66 -7.43 22.45 5.38
C PRO A 66 -8.26 22.35 4.08
N ASN A 67 -7.95 21.37 3.24
CA ASN A 67 -8.65 21.13 1.97
C ASN A 67 -9.89 20.21 2.12
N PHE A 68 -10.14 19.66 3.31
CA PHE A 68 -11.25 18.76 3.57
C PHE A 68 -12.24 19.39 4.55
N SER A 69 -13.51 18.98 4.44
CA SER A 69 -14.53 19.41 5.39
C SER A 69 -14.21 18.84 6.77
N PRO A 70 -14.26 19.60 7.87
CA PRO A 70 -14.00 19.07 9.22
C PRO A 70 -15.00 17.99 9.67
N TYR A 71 -16.04 17.74 8.88
CA TYR A 71 -17.08 16.74 9.12
C TYR A 71 -16.99 15.53 8.19
N ASN A 72 -16.00 15.46 7.29
CA ASN A 72 -15.90 14.38 6.32
C ASN A 72 -15.53 13.05 6.99
N TYR A 73 -16.15 11.95 6.57
CA TYR A 73 -15.69 10.62 6.91
C TYR A 73 -14.65 10.14 5.90
N THR A 74 -13.51 9.61 6.35
CA THR A 74 -12.52 8.89 5.52
C THR A 74 -12.04 9.61 4.24
N MET A 75 -11.90 10.93 4.27
CA MET A 75 -11.63 11.78 3.09
C MET A 75 -12.60 11.55 1.91
N ASN A 76 -13.85 11.18 2.22
CA ASN A 76 -14.88 10.71 1.29
C ASN A 76 -14.50 9.45 0.50
N ASN A 77 -13.57 8.65 1.00
CA ASN A 77 -13.15 7.38 0.42
C ASN A 77 -13.19 6.22 1.45
N PRO A 78 -14.39 5.84 1.93
CA PRO A 78 -14.54 4.77 2.93
C PRO A 78 -14.26 3.37 2.39
N ILE A 79 -14.00 3.23 1.08
CA ILE A 79 -13.59 1.96 0.48
C ILE A 79 -12.12 1.68 0.79
N ASN A 80 -11.26 2.69 0.71
CA ASN A 80 -9.80 2.54 0.84
C ASN A 80 -9.23 3.16 2.13
N MET A 81 -10.10 3.72 2.98
CA MET A 81 -9.70 4.40 4.20
C MET A 81 -10.69 4.11 5.34
N VAL A 82 -10.15 4.04 6.54
CA VAL A 82 -10.90 3.91 7.80
C VAL A 82 -10.44 5.02 8.73
N ASP A 83 -11.30 5.53 9.61
CA ASP A 83 -10.88 6.43 10.70
C ASP A 83 -11.01 5.66 12.01
N PRO A 84 -9.94 5.07 12.57
CA PRO A 84 -10.06 4.13 13.68
C PRO A 84 -10.50 4.76 15.00
N ASP A 85 -10.19 6.02 15.27
CA ASP A 85 -10.48 6.67 16.56
C ASP A 85 -11.30 7.97 16.42
N GLY A 86 -11.72 8.30 15.20
CA GLY A 86 -12.45 9.51 14.89
C GLY A 86 -11.56 10.75 14.90
N ARG A 87 -10.27 10.66 14.56
CA ARG A 87 -9.37 11.82 14.47
C ARG A 87 -8.62 11.92 13.15
N ALA A 88 -8.38 10.80 12.47
CA ALA A 88 -7.65 10.81 11.22
C ALA A 88 -8.02 9.60 10.38
N SER A 89 -8.26 9.85 9.10
CA SER A 89 -8.45 8.78 8.12
C SER A 89 -7.10 8.10 7.86
N GLU A 90 -7.00 6.82 8.20
CA GLU A 90 -5.90 5.94 7.85
C GLU A 90 -6.26 5.19 6.56
N SER A 91 -5.28 5.03 5.67
CA SER A 91 -5.50 4.16 4.50
C SER A 91 -5.51 2.70 4.94
N VAL A 92 -6.13 1.85 4.13
CA VAL A 92 -6.26 0.41 4.38
C VAL A 92 -4.94 -0.35 4.13
N GLN A 93 -3.92 0.32 3.60
CA GLN A 93 -2.59 -0.24 3.31
C GLN A 93 -1.94 -0.79 4.57
N ALA A 94 -1.54 -2.05 4.58
CA ALA A 94 -1.07 -2.65 5.81
C ALA A 94 0.41 -3.04 5.73
N PRO A 95 1.28 -2.45 6.56
CA PRO A 95 2.55 -3.09 6.83
C PRO A 95 2.25 -4.46 7.48
N ILE A 96 2.88 -5.51 6.95
CA ILE A 96 2.67 -6.89 7.36
C ILE A 96 3.81 -7.32 8.28
N TYR A 97 3.44 -7.97 9.39
CA TYR A 97 4.35 -8.46 10.41
C TYR A 97 4.11 -9.96 10.68
N ASN A 98 5.15 -10.66 11.12
CA ASN A 98 5.00 -12.00 11.69
C ASN A 98 4.50 -11.93 13.15
N ARG A 99 4.23 -13.08 13.76
CA ARG A 99 3.76 -13.18 15.15
C ARG A 99 4.80 -12.69 16.17
N GLU A 100 6.06 -12.65 15.80
CA GLU A 100 7.19 -12.14 16.60
C GLU A 100 7.32 -10.60 16.51
N GLY A 101 6.45 -9.94 15.73
CA GLY A 101 6.45 -8.50 15.53
C GLY A 101 7.56 -8.02 14.60
N GLU A 102 8.12 -8.91 13.77
CA GLU A 102 9.10 -8.58 12.74
C GLU A 102 8.40 -8.16 11.47
N PHE A 103 8.90 -7.10 10.85
CA PHE A 103 8.35 -6.58 9.62
C PHE A 103 8.70 -7.51 8.45
N LEU A 104 7.68 -8.01 7.76
CA LEU A 104 7.84 -8.88 6.60
C LEU A 104 7.81 -8.09 5.29
N GLY A 105 6.94 -7.06 5.22
CA GLY A 105 6.78 -6.24 4.03
C GLY A 105 5.38 -5.67 3.89
N THR A 106 4.84 -5.68 2.67
CA THR A 106 3.53 -5.10 2.36
C THR A 106 2.68 -6.01 1.49
N ASP A 107 1.38 -5.78 1.54
CA ASP A 107 0.43 -6.19 0.51
C ASP A 107 0.57 -5.32 -0.76
N ASP A 108 -0.43 -5.40 -1.66
CA ASP A 108 -0.52 -4.59 -2.87
C ASP A 108 -1.03 -3.15 -2.64
N GLU A 109 -1.22 -2.73 -1.38
CA GLU A 109 -1.65 -1.39 -1.02
C GLU A 109 -0.52 -0.53 -0.42
N GLY A 110 0.51 -1.13 0.19
CA GLY A 110 1.73 -0.44 0.63
C GLY A 110 1.90 -0.33 2.16
N LEU A 111 2.49 0.78 2.63
CA LEU A 111 2.98 0.93 4.01
C LEU A 111 2.04 1.68 4.97
N LYS A 112 1.01 2.36 4.46
CA LYS A 112 0.18 3.29 5.25
C LYS A 112 -1.13 2.69 5.73
N GLY A 113 -1.18 2.27 6.99
CA GLY A 113 -2.43 1.84 7.60
C GLY A 113 -2.27 0.89 8.77
N LYS A 114 -3.29 0.06 9.00
CA LYS A 114 -3.34 -0.85 10.14
C LYS A 114 -2.38 -2.02 9.91
N ALA A 115 -1.56 -2.32 10.91
CA ALA A 115 -0.65 -3.47 10.82
C ALA A 115 -1.46 -4.77 10.68
N ILE A 116 -1.08 -5.61 9.73
CA ILE A 116 -1.55 -6.98 9.62
C ILE A 116 -0.51 -7.88 10.28
N VAL A 117 -0.98 -8.82 11.09
CA VAL A 117 -0.13 -9.84 11.72
C VAL A 117 -0.54 -11.17 11.15
N MET A 118 0.40 -11.97 10.65
CA MET A 118 0.12 -13.31 10.12
C MET A 118 1.30 -14.25 10.37
N ASP A 119 1.14 -15.53 10.02
CA ASP A 119 2.26 -16.46 9.97
C ASP A 119 3.17 -16.15 8.77
N GLU A 120 4.49 -16.17 8.97
CA GLU A 120 5.46 -15.85 7.92
C GLU A 120 5.33 -16.78 6.70
N GLU A 121 4.92 -18.03 6.91
CA GLU A 121 4.67 -19.01 5.84
C GLU A 121 3.53 -18.62 4.90
N ASN A 122 2.58 -17.80 5.37
CA ASN A 122 1.43 -17.35 4.59
C ASN A 122 1.71 -16.02 3.88
N PHE A 123 2.83 -15.35 4.22
CA PHE A 123 3.19 -14.08 3.63
C PHE A 123 3.81 -14.25 2.24
N THR A 124 3.34 -13.44 1.31
CA THR A 124 4.02 -13.22 0.03
C THR A 124 4.05 -11.73 -0.23
N GLN A 125 5.23 -11.18 -0.50
CA GLN A 125 5.39 -9.75 -0.78
C GLN A 125 4.50 -9.32 -1.96
N GLY A 126 3.65 -8.31 -1.73
CA GLY A 126 2.70 -7.82 -2.74
C GLY A 126 1.51 -8.73 -3.01
N MET A 127 1.17 -9.65 -2.08
CA MET A 127 -0.10 -10.37 -2.07
C MET A 127 -1.29 -9.40 -2.04
N SER A 128 -2.47 -9.85 -2.45
CA SER A 128 -3.64 -8.96 -2.42
C SER A 128 -4.04 -8.63 -0.99
N HIS A 129 -4.52 -7.41 -0.76
CA HIS A 129 -5.01 -7.00 0.56
C HIS A 129 -6.11 -7.95 1.09
N GLU A 130 -6.99 -8.44 0.22
CA GLU A 130 -8.04 -9.39 0.61
C GLU A 130 -7.45 -10.73 1.11
N GLU A 131 -6.40 -11.24 0.47
CA GLU A 131 -5.68 -12.44 0.93
C GLU A 131 -4.97 -12.16 2.26
N ALA A 132 -4.33 -10.99 2.39
CA ALA A 132 -3.64 -10.61 3.61
C ALA A 132 -4.59 -10.51 4.82
N LEU A 133 -5.80 -9.97 4.62
CA LEU A 133 -6.82 -9.89 5.66
C LEU A 133 -7.37 -11.27 6.08
N LYS A 134 -7.45 -12.24 5.16
CA LYS A 134 -7.90 -13.60 5.49
C LYS A 134 -6.92 -14.31 6.43
N GLU A 135 -5.63 -14.03 6.25
CA GLU A 135 -4.54 -14.58 7.06
C GLU A 135 -4.21 -13.73 8.31
N ASN A 136 -4.89 -12.60 8.48
CA ASN A 136 -4.63 -11.69 9.59
C ASN A 136 -5.12 -12.26 10.92
N VAL A 137 -4.19 -12.57 11.82
CA VAL A 137 -4.46 -13.02 13.19
C VAL A 137 -4.64 -11.87 14.18
N GLY A 138 -4.39 -10.63 13.75
CA GLY A 138 -4.52 -9.42 14.57
C GLY A 138 -3.50 -9.31 15.70
N GLU A 139 -3.59 -8.24 16.50
CA GLU A 139 -2.66 -7.99 17.61
C GLU A 139 -2.69 -9.09 18.69
N GLU A 140 -3.82 -9.78 18.85
CA GLU A 140 -3.96 -10.89 19.81
C GLU A 140 -3.15 -12.12 19.39
N GLY A 141 -2.81 -12.24 18.10
CA GLY A 141 -1.98 -13.32 17.57
C GLY A 141 -0.48 -13.15 17.79
N LEU A 142 -0.03 -12.02 18.36
CA LEU A 142 1.38 -11.76 18.65
C LEU A 142 1.90 -12.64 19.80
N CYS A 143 3.17 -13.03 19.71
CA CYS A 143 3.91 -13.85 20.68
C CYS A 143 4.30 -13.06 21.97
N GLY A 144 3.36 -12.28 22.52
CA GLY A 144 3.49 -11.54 23.78
C GLY A 144 3.88 -10.06 23.63
N ASP A 145 4.07 -9.40 24.78
CA ASP A 145 4.28 -7.94 24.86
C ASP A 145 5.55 -7.46 24.16
N ALA A 146 6.58 -8.31 24.09
CA ALA A 146 7.83 -8.00 23.40
C ALA A 146 7.60 -7.86 21.88
N ALA A 147 6.86 -8.80 21.28
CA ALA A 147 6.49 -8.77 19.86
C ALA A 147 5.62 -7.54 19.56
N LYS A 148 4.65 -7.25 20.44
CA LYS A 148 3.82 -6.04 20.34
C LYS A 148 4.62 -4.75 20.37
N THR A 149 5.57 -4.65 21.30
CA THR A 149 6.45 -3.47 21.41
C THR A 149 7.30 -3.31 20.14
N LYS A 150 7.89 -4.40 19.66
CA LYS A 150 8.70 -4.41 18.43
C LYS A 150 7.90 -3.93 17.21
N LEU A 151 6.68 -4.44 17.03
CA LEU A 151 5.77 -4.01 15.96
C LEU A 151 5.43 -2.53 16.07
N LEU A 152 5.01 -2.06 17.24
CA LEU A 152 4.61 -0.67 17.45
C LEU A 152 5.77 0.30 17.23
N ASP A 153 6.96 -0.05 17.72
CA ASP A 153 8.19 0.75 17.55
C ASP A 153 8.60 0.84 16.08
N HIS A 154 8.51 -0.27 15.34
CA HIS A 154 8.78 -0.27 13.90
C HIS A 154 7.74 0.55 13.14
N LYS A 155 6.44 0.32 13.39
CA LYS A 155 5.35 1.04 12.73
C LYS A 155 5.46 2.55 12.94
N ALA A 156 5.83 3.00 14.15
CA ALA A 156 5.99 4.41 14.46
C ALA A 156 7.09 5.11 13.64
N LYS A 157 8.11 4.37 13.22
CA LYS A 157 9.24 4.87 12.41
C LYS A 157 8.99 4.78 10.90
N LEU A 158 7.97 4.06 10.45
CA LEU A 158 7.66 3.92 9.02
C LEU A 158 7.46 5.27 8.33
N LYS A 159 6.88 6.25 9.02
CA LYS A 159 6.65 7.61 8.51
C LYS A 159 7.94 8.38 8.19
N ASP A 160 9.04 7.99 8.79
CA ASP A 160 10.34 8.65 8.63
C ASP A 160 11.15 8.01 7.49
N ARG A 161 10.65 6.92 6.90
CA ARG A 161 11.29 6.22 5.79
C ARG A 161 11.10 6.98 4.47
N PRO A 162 12.07 6.90 3.54
CA PRO A 162 11.99 7.59 2.25
C PRO A 162 10.81 7.12 1.40
N ASP A 163 10.41 5.86 1.55
CA ASP A 163 9.35 5.22 0.79
C ASP A 163 7.97 5.43 1.41
N TRP A 164 7.86 6.20 2.50
CA TRP A 164 6.59 6.40 3.20
C TRP A 164 5.53 6.95 2.26
N ASP A 165 5.86 7.87 1.36
CA ASP A 165 4.88 8.41 0.45
C ASP A 165 4.55 7.44 -0.71
N GLY A 166 5.29 6.36 -0.90
CA GLY A 166 5.16 5.39 -1.99
C GLY A 166 5.93 5.77 -3.25
N TYR A 167 6.87 6.72 -3.20
CA TYR A 167 7.77 7.10 -4.28
C TYR A 167 9.18 7.32 -3.74
N ILE A 168 10.20 7.06 -4.56
CA ILE A 168 11.59 7.19 -4.14
C ILE A 168 12.30 8.10 -5.15
N THR A 169 12.87 9.18 -4.63
CA THR A 169 13.75 10.06 -5.39
C THR A 169 15.17 9.50 -5.44
N LEU A 170 15.96 9.95 -6.41
CA LEU A 170 17.37 9.55 -6.54
C LEU A 170 18.18 9.92 -5.29
N ASP A 171 17.90 11.06 -4.68
CA ASP A 171 18.59 11.48 -3.46
C ASP A 171 18.21 10.57 -2.27
N GLU A 172 16.95 10.19 -2.15
CA GLU A 172 16.47 9.25 -1.13
C GLU A 172 17.05 7.85 -1.34
N ALA A 173 17.05 7.35 -2.58
CA ALA A 173 17.64 6.05 -2.91
C ALA A 173 19.13 6.00 -2.55
N ASN A 174 19.89 7.02 -2.95
CA ASN A 174 21.31 7.10 -2.64
C ASN A 174 21.59 7.26 -1.15
N LYS A 175 20.75 8.00 -0.42
CA LYS A 175 20.86 8.10 1.03
C LYS A 175 20.58 6.75 1.69
N TRP A 176 19.51 6.07 1.27
CA TRP A 176 19.15 4.76 1.80
C TRP A 176 20.19 3.69 1.47
N PHE A 177 20.84 3.77 0.32
CA PHE A 177 21.96 2.90 -0.02
C PHE A 177 23.12 3.02 1.00
N ARG A 178 23.40 4.22 1.50
CA ARG A 178 24.46 4.47 2.48
C ARG A 178 24.04 4.17 3.92
N GLU A 179 22.79 4.46 4.29
CA GLU A 179 22.34 4.53 5.69
C GLU A 179 21.24 3.51 6.04
N GLY A 180 20.60 2.91 5.04
CA GLY A 180 19.41 2.04 5.17
C GLY A 180 19.71 0.59 5.53
N ASN A 181 20.98 0.22 5.74
CA ASN A 181 21.40 -1.12 6.19
C ASN A 181 20.85 -2.29 5.36
N GLY A 182 20.60 -2.08 4.07
CA GLY A 182 20.05 -3.09 3.17
C GLY A 182 18.56 -3.36 3.31
N GLU A 183 17.83 -2.61 4.16
CA GLU A 183 16.38 -2.78 4.32
C GLU A 183 15.64 -2.49 3.00
N PRO A 184 14.65 -3.33 2.64
CA PRO A 184 13.88 -3.14 1.41
C PRO A 184 13.04 -1.87 1.48
N LEU A 185 12.82 -1.22 0.33
CA LEU A 185 11.91 -0.08 0.17
C LEU A 185 10.69 -0.45 -0.69
N PHE A 186 9.59 0.29 -0.56
CA PHE A 186 8.31 0.00 -1.22
C PHE A 186 7.82 1.18 -2.05
N THR A 187 7.61 0.99 -3.36
CA THR A 187 7.12 2.05 -4.26
C THR A 187 5.82 1.62 -4.91
N SER A 188 4.87 2.55 -4.98
CA SER A 188 3.61 2.36 -5.71
C SER A 188 3.85 2.46 -7.21
N LEU A 189 3.40 1.46 -7.95
CA LEU A 189 3.48 1.46 -9.40
C LEU A 189 2.73 2.64 -10.04
N GLU A 190 1.67 3.11 -9.40
CA GLU A 190 0.87 4.25 -9.87
C GLU A 190 1.69 5.54 -9.92
N LYS A 191 2.68 5.69 -9.04
CA LYS A 191 3.53 6.88 -8.96
C LYS A 191 4.69 6.88 -9.96
N ILE A 192 5.02 5.75 -10.58
CA ILE A 192 6.06 5.66 -11.60
C ILE A 192 5.50 6.11 -12.96
N ASN A 193 6.20 6.98 -13.68
CA ASN A 193 5.76 7.39 -15.00
C ASN A 193 5.93 6.26 -16.03
N MET A 194 4.82 5.90 -16.66
CA MET A 194 4.70 4.80 -17.62
C MET A 194 4.09 5.24 -18.95
N ALA A 195 4.11 6.55 -19.24
CA ALA A 195 3.46 7.10 -20.43
C ALA A 195 3.99 6.51 -21.75
N GLY A 196 5.24 6.06 -21.80
CA GLY A 196 5.81 5.38 -22.98
C GLY A 196 5.35 3.93 -23.18
N LEU A 197 4.57 3.36 -22.26
CA LEU A 197 4.09 1.98 -22.36
C LEU A 197 2.73 1.92 -23.06
N ILE A 198 2.70 1.20 -24.17
CA ILE A 198 1.49 0.97 -24.98
C ILE A 198 1.04 -0.48 -24.81
N SER A 199 -0.24 -0.68 -24.55
CA SER A 199 -0.88 -2.00 -24.55
C SER A 199 -1.35 -2.36 -25.94
N TYR A 200 -0.91 -3.52 -26.44
CA TYR A 200 -1.29 -4.07 -27.74
C TYR A 200 -2.56 -4.93 -27.68
N GLY A 201 -3.31 -4.87 -26.57
CA GLY A 201 -4.57 -5.58 -26.36
C GLY A 201 -4.45 -6.81 -25.46
N GLU A 202 -5.60 -7.48 -25.27
CA GLU A 202 -5.77 -8.56 -24.29
C GLU A 202 -5.06 -9.87 -24.66
N ASN A 203 -4.67 -10.06 -25.93
CA ASN A 203 -3.88 -11.22 -26.36
C ASN A 203 -2.49 -11.31 -25.69
N TYR A 204 -2.05 -10.24 -25.05
CA TYR A 204 -0.76 -10.15 -24.36
C TYR A 204 -0.91 -10.32 -22.83
N VAL A 205 -2.11 -10.61 -22.31
CA VAL A 205 -2.30 -10.92 -20.89
C VAL A 205 -1.43 -12.12 -20.48
N GLY A 206 -0.76 -12.01 -19.34
CA GLY A 206 0.20 -12.99 -18.83
C GLY A 206 1.63 -12.81 -19.34
N GLU A 207 1.85 -12.00 -20.38
CA GLU A 207 3.19 -11.73 -20.90
C GLU A 207 4.05 -10.99 -19.85
N VAL A 208 5.30 -11.42 -19.73
CA VAL A 208 6.31 -10.79 -18.87
C VAL A 208 7.38 -10.15 -19.74
N LYS A 209 7.61 -8.85 -19.55
CA LYS A 209 8.57 -8.06 -20.33
C LYS A 209 9.36 -7.11 -19.45
N VAL A 210 10.62 -6.89 -19.81
CA VAL A 210 11.49 -5.89 -19.19
C VAL A 210 11.33 -4.56 -19.92
N PHE A 211 11.18 -3.48 -19.16
CA PHE A 211 10.97 -2.13 -19.67
C PHE A 211 11.96 -1.17 -19.04
N ASN A 212 12.80 -0.54 -19.88
CA ASN A 212 13.75 0.46 -19.44
C ASN A 212 13.05 1.82 -19.26
N LEU A 213 13.01 2.33 -18.03
CA LEU A 213 12.33 3.58 -17.70
C LEU A 213 13.10 4.82 -18.15
N LEU A 214 14.43 4.78 -18.28
CA LEU A 214 15.20 5.96 -18.74
C LEU A 214 14.82 6.42 -20.14
N ILE A 215 14.48 5.47 -21.01
CA ILE A 215 14.10 5.77 -22.39
C ILE A 215 12.58 5.98 -22.51
N ASN A 216 11.78 5.32 -21.66
CA ASN A 216 10.32 5.23 -21.84
C ASN A 216 9.48 6.02 -20.83
N SER A 217 10.01 6.41 -19.66
CA SER A 217 9.24 7.11 -18.63
C SER A 217 9.12 8.61 -18.88
N LEU A 218 9.96 9.19 -19.76
CA LEU A 218 10.14 10.65 -19.91
C LEU A 218 10.45 11.38 -18.58
N ASN A 219 10.81 10.63 -17.52
CA ASN A 219 11.17 11.12 -16.20
C ASN A 219 12.57 10.60 -15.83
N ALA A 220 13.53 11.52 -15.76
CA ALA A 220 14.91 11.20 -15.46
C ALA A 220 15.08 10.56 -14.07
N ASN A 221 14.25 10.91 -13.08
CA ASN A 221 14.31 10.31 -11.75
C ASN A 221 13.88 8.84 -11.77
N ASP A 222 12.75 8.53 -12.41
CA ASP A 222 12.24 7.16 -12.47
C ASP A 222 13.25 6.22 -13.14
N GLY A 223 13.88 6.71 -14.19
CA GLY A 223 14.94 5.98 -14.86
C GLY A 223 16.19 5.79 -14.01
N ALA A 224 16.62 6.83 -13.27
CA ALA A 224 17.82 6.75 -12.44
C ALA A 224 17.64 5.89 -11.17
N VAL A 225 16.42 5.82 -10.64
CA VAL A 225 16.10 5.05 -9.43
C VAL A 225 15.71 3.62 -9.77
N TYR A 226 14.77 3.45 -10.70
CA TYR A 226 14.14 2.15 -10.97
C TYR A 226 14.70 1.47 -12.24
N GLY A 227 15.53 2.16 -13.03
CA GLY A 227 16.26 1.57 -14.16
C GLY A 227 15.37 0.80 -15.14
N SER A 228 15.50 -0.53 -15.14
CA SER A 228 14.71 -1.43 -15.98
C SER A 228 13.81 -2.31 -15.13
N ILE A 229 12.51 -2.06 -15.17
CA ILE A 229 11.53 -2.84 -14.40
C ILE A 229 10.99 -4.01 -15.21
N THR A 230 10.73 -5.13 -14.54
CA THR A 230 10.05 -6.27 -15.15
C THR A 230 8.55 -6.16 -14.87
N LEU A 231 7.73 -6.15 -15.93
CA LEU A 231 6.28 -6.04 -15.83
C LEU A 231 5.60 -7.31 -16.33
N LYS A 232 4.52 -7.69 -15.67
CA LYS A 232 3.57 -8.71 -16.12
C LYS A 232 2.26 -8.06 -16.53
N ARG A 233 1.75 -8.44 -17.71
CA ARG A 233 0.45 -7.99 -18.24
C ARG A 233 -0.72 -8.71 -17.56
N TYR A 234 -1.73 -7.94 -17.21
CA TYR A 234 -3.02 -8.38 -16.67
C TYR A 234 -4.18 -7.82 -17.50
N PRO A 235 -5.41 -8.35 -17.33
CA PRO A 235 -6.57 -7.89 -18.08
C PRO A 235 -6.85 -6.38 -17.95
N ASN A 236 -7.66 -5.83 -18.85
CA ASN A 236 -8.07 -4.41 -18.86
C ASN A 236 -6.90 -3.44 -19.01
N HIS A 237 -5.89 -3.81 -19.80
CA HIS A 237 -4.67 -3.01 -19.99
C HIS A 237 -3.89 -2.72 -18.70
N THR A 238 -3.98 -3.58 -17.68
CA THR A 238 -3.26 -3.38 -16.39
C THR A 238 -1.92 -4.11 -16.35
N VAL A 239 -0.96 -3.59 -15.60
CA VAL A 239 0.34 -4.22 -15.34
C VAL A 239 0.63 -4.27 -13.85
N ARG A 240 1.38 -5.28 -13.44
CA ARG A 240 2.07 -5.34 -12.13
C ARG A 240 3.56 -5.51 -12.37
N ALA A 241 4.37 -4.98 -11.46
CA ALA A 241 5.81 -5.10 -11.53
C ALA A 241 6.32 -6.18 -10.57
N PHE A 242 7.46 -6.77 -10.94
CA PHE A 242 8.24 -7.57 -10.01
C PHE A 242 9.15 -6.65 -9.20
N ALA A 243 9.56 -7.09 -8.01
CA ALA A 243 10.60 -6.42 -7.24
C ALA A 243 11.89 -6.31 -8.06
N ASP A 244 12.61 -5.21 -7.87
CA ASP A 244 13.91 -5.00 -8.47
C ASP A 244 14.96 -4.80 -7.38
N THR A 245 16.22 -5.08 -7.69
CA THR A 245 17.33 -4.88 -6.75
C THR A 245 18.04 -3.59 -7.11
N TYR A 246 18.07 -2.64 -6.18
CA TYR A 246 18.91 -1.46 -6.31
C TYR A 246 20.35 -1.84 -5.96
N ASN A 247 21.06 -2.34 -6.97
CA ASN A 247 22.46 -2.69 -6.88
C ASN A 247 23.27 -1.96 -7.95
N PHE A 248 24.44 -1.45 -7.56
CA PHE A 248 25.39 -0.88 -8.52
C PHE A 248 26.19 -1.98 -9.24
N GLU A 249 25.56 -3.11 -9.58
CA GLU A 249 26.21 -4.22 -10.26
C GLU A 249 26.31 -3.97 -11.77
N LEU A 250 27.55 -3.90 -12.27
CA LEU A 250 27.85 -3.89 -13.69
C LEU A 250 27.74 -5.31 -14.24
N HIS A 251 26.85 -5.52 -15.21
CA HIS A 251 26.67 -6.77 -15.94
C HIS A 251 27.70 -6.89 -17.09
N ASP A 252 27.79 -8.04 -17.75
CA ASP A 252 28.76 -8.23 -18.84
C ASP A 252 28.54 -7.20 -19.99
N PRO A 253 29.53 -6.32 -20.28
CA PRO A 253 29.43 -5.32 -21.33
C PRO A 253 29.39 -5.90 -22.76
N SER A 254 29.63 -7.21 -22.93
CA SER A 254 29.53 -7.88 -24.22
C SER A 254 28.08 -8.07 -24.71
N ASN A 255 27.09 -7.97 -23.82
CA ASN A 255 25.68 -8.00 -24.17
C ASN A 255 25.15 -6.56 -24.38
N PRO A 256 24.74 -6.18 -25.60
CA PRO A 256 24.30 -4.82 -25.92
C PRO A 256 23.04 -4.39 -25.15
N LEU A 257 22.27 -5.31 -24.57
CA LEU A 257 21.13 -5.00 -23.71
C LEU A 257 21.54 -4.44 -22.34
N TYR A 258 22.74 -4.79 -21.85
CA TYR A 258 23.25 -4.33 -20.56
C TYR A 258 24.13 -3.09 -20.66
N VAL A 259 24.54 -2.68 -21.87
CA VAL A 259 25.38 -1.48 -22.07
C VAL A 259 24.73 -0.20 -21.52
N PRO A 260 23.43 0.08 -21.75
CA PRO A 260 22.78 1.24 -21.12
C PRO A 260 22.76 1.12 -19.59
N ARG A 261 22.32 -0.03 -19.07
CA ARG A 261 22.28 -0.35 -17.62
C ARG A 261 23.64 -0.19 -16.95
N ASN A 262 24.72 -0.62 -17.58
CA ASN A 262 26.07 -0.52 -17.04
C ASN A 262 26.59 0.92 -16.99
N LEU A 263 26.24 1.75 -17.97
CA LEU A 263 26.57 3.19 -17.93
C LEU A 263 25.81 3.89 -16.80
N GLU A 264 24.55 3.53 -16.58
CA GLU A 264 23.70 4.03 -15.50
C GLU A 264 24.27 3.63 -14.13
N THR A 265 24.60 2.35 -13.96
CA THR A 265 25.25 1.81 -12.78
C THR A 265 26.59 2.49 -12.48
N ALA A 266 27.42 2.74 -13.49
CA ALA A 266 28.70 3.43 -13.32
C ALA A 266 28.54 4.90 -12.91
N ALA A 267 27.56 5.62 -13.49
CA ALA A 267 27.24 6.99 -13.11
C ALA A 267 26.67 7.07 -11.68
N GLY A 268 25.79 6.14 -11.32
CA GLY A 268 25.21 6.00 -9.99
C GLY A 268 26.26 5.67 -8.93
N HIS A 269 27.20 4.76 -9.21
CA HIS A 269 28.27 4.39 -8.27
C HIS A 269 29.21 5.56 -7.94
N ILE A 270 29.47 6.47 -8.88
CA ILE A 270 30.28 7.68 -8.64
C ILE A 270 29.55 8.65 -7.71
N TYR A 271 28.21 8.69 -7.77
CA TYR A 271 27.40 9.64 -7.01
C TYR A 271 26.92 9.09 -5.65
N ALA A 272 26.73 7.77 -5.52
CA ALA A 272 26.16 7.14 -4.33
C ALA A 272 27.17 6.86 -3.20
N GLY A 273 28.44 6.59 -3.52
CA GLY A 273 29.48 6.24 -2.52
C GLY A 273 29.45 4.76 -2.08
N GLU A 274 30.08 4.42 -0.97
CA GLU A 274 30.04 3.07 -0.38
C GLU A 274 28.72 2.86 0.39
N GLY A 275 28.11 1.67 0.26
CA GLY A 275 26.84 1.34 0.88
C GLY A 275 26.42 -0.11 0.62
N GLN A 276 25.18 -0.44 0.98
CA GLN A 276 24.61 -1.78 0.87
C GLN A 276 23.43 -1.78 -0.09
N SER A 277 23.42 -2.75 -1.03
CA SER A 277 22.29 -2.95 -1.93
C SER A 277 21.03 -3.33 -1.16
N TYR A 278 19.87 -2.89 -1.65
CA TYR A 278 18.57 -3.21 -1.07
C TYR A 278 17.55 -3.48 -2.18
N GLN A 279 16.43 -4.11 -1.82
CA GLN A 279 15.34 -4.38 -2.76
C GLN A 279 14.37 -3.21 -2.83
N ILE A 280 13.86 -2.91 -4.02
CA ILE A 280 12.74 -2.00 -4.23
C ILE A 280 11.54 -2.85 -4.67
N ASN A 281 10.57 -2.98 -3.77
CA ASN A 281 9.33 -3.69 -4.01
C ASN A 281 8.31 -2.76 -4.66
N LEU A 282 7.90 -3.10 -5.88
CA LEU A 282 6.92 -2.34 -6.64
C LEU A 282 5.52 -2.93 -6.42
N TYR A 283 4.69 -2.25 -5.64
CA TYR A 283 3.36 -2.73 -5.26
C TYR A 283 2.24 -2.05 -6.07
N GLY A 284 1.05 -2.65 -6.01
CA GLY A 284 -0.12 -2.20 -6.74
C GLY A 284 -0.11 -2.60 -8.21
N SER A 285 -0.98 -1.97 -8.98
CA SER A 285 -1.08 -2.16 -10.43
C SER A 285 -1.25 -0.82 -11.11
N LYS A 286 -0.99 -0.75 -12.42
CA LYS A 286 -1.20 0.45 -13.22
C LYS A 286 -1.86 0.13 -14.55
N ARG A 287 -2.81 0.95 -14.98
CA ARG A 287 -3.36 0.86 -16.35
C ARG A 287 -2.45 1.59 -17.34
N ILE A 288 -2.03 0.88 -18.38
CA ILE A 288 -1.22 1.43 -19.48
C ILE A 288 -2.10 1.77 -20.69
N THR A 289 -1.61 2.66 -21.55
CA THR A 289 -2.41 3.22 -22.65
C THR A 289 -2.68 2.18 -23.73
N PRO A 290 -3.94 1.85 -24.07
CA PRO A 290 -4.23 0.97 -25.21
C PRO A 290 -3.83 1.62 -26.54
N LEU A 291 -3.24 0.83 -27.44
CA LEU A 291 -2.90 1.29 -28.80
C LEU A 291 -4.16 1.68 -29.59
N PHE A 292 -5.26 0.97 -29.34
CA PHE A 292 -6.55 1.19 -29.98
C PHE A 292 -7.64 1.35 -28.93
N PRO A 293 -7.79 2.56 -28.33
CA PRO A 293 -8.73 2.81 -27.23
C PRO A 293 -10.22 2.55 -27.54
N TRP A 294 -10.56 2.37 -28.82
CA TRP A 294 -11.92 2.16 -29.31
C TRP A 294 -12.25 0.68 -29.58
N LEU A 295 -11.33 -0.24 -29.32
CA LEU A 295 -11.54 -1.68 -29.45
C LEU A 295 -11.80 -2.37 -28.10
N ASP A 296 -11.93 -1.58 -27.03
CA ASP A 296 -12.19 -2.01 -25.65
C ASP A 296 -13.69 -2.08 -25.35
#